data_AF-A0A949D6L1-F1
#
_entry.id   AF-A0A949D6L1-F1
#
_cell.length_a   1.000
_cell.length_b   1.000
_cell.length_c   1.000
_cell.angle_alpha   90.00
_cell.angle_beta   90.00
_cell.angle_gamma   90.00
#
_symmetry.space_group_name_H-M   'P 1'
#
loop_
_entity.id
_entity.type
_entity.pdbx_description
1 polymer ?
#
loop_
_entity_poly.entity_id
_entity_poly.type
_entity_poly.pdbx_seq_one_letter_code
_entity_poly.pdbx_strand_id
1 'polypeptide(L)'
;LAAGFMEPLESTSIHLVQSGIARLLAMFPDRHCDPVLVDAYNQQTRFEYERVRDFLILHYKATERDDTPFWRQCGAMEIPERLAQRIALFRRTGLIFREGEELFAETGWLQVMLGQRIEPEHHHPLADELEESKLQGFLSDIRTLVARAAGRLPMHDDFVARLDTSAPTAKHEREFARSVP
;
A
#
# COMPACT_ATOMS: atom_id res chain seq x y z
N LEU A 1 -11.44 -0.97 15.75
CA LEU A 1 -12.13 0.17 16.40
C LEU A 1 -11.75 0.31 17.87
N ALA A 2 -11.97 -0.69 18.74
CA ALA A 2 -11.61 -0.59 20.15
C ALA A 2 -10.10 -0.33 20.40
N ALA A 3 -9.23 -0.87 19.56
CA ALA A 3 -7.77 -0.66 19.62
C ALA A 3 -7.28 0.61 18.88
N GLY A 4 -8.19 1.36 18.24
CA GLY A 4 -7.86 2.50 17.39
C GLY A 4 -8.60 2.47 16.04
N PHE A 5 -8.45 3.56 15.30
CA PHE A 5 -9.01 3.77 13.98
C PHE A 5 -8.03 4.55 13.09
N MET A 6 -7.90 4.11 11.85
CA MET A 6 -7.22 4.80 10.76
C MET A 6 -8.23 4.90 9.61
N GLU A 7 -8.23 6.02 8.90
CA GLU A 7 -9.10 6.17 7.75
C GLU A 7 -8.76 5.14 6.65
N PRO A 8 -9.72 4.75 5.80
CA PRO A 8 -9.54 3.64 4.86
C PRO A 8 -8.79 4.02 3.58
N LEU A 9 -7.94 5.06 3.61
CA LEU A 9 -7.21 5.55 2.43
C LEU A 9 -6.31 4.46 1.80
N GLU A 10 -5.73 3.60 2.64
CA GLU A 10 -4.85 2.50 2.22
C GLU A 10 -5.40 1.11 2.59
N SER A 11 -6.72 1.00 2.79
CA SER A 11 -7.41 -0.28 3.09
C SER A 11 -6.82 -1.09 4.27
N THR A 12 -6.28 -0.41 5.29
CA THR A 12 -5.51 -1.07 6.37
C THR A 12 -6.36 -1.65 7.50
N SER A 13 -7.64 -1.30 7.62
CA SER A 13 -8.48 -1.65 8.77
C SER A 13 -8.60 -3.16 9.03
N ILE A 14 -8.86 -3.97 8.00
CA ILE A 14 -8.98 -5.43 8.15
C ILE A 14 -7.61 -6.04 8.45
N HIS A 15 -6.56 -5.54 7.80
CA HIS A 15 -5.19 -5.98 8.05
C HIS A 15 -4.80 -5.78 9.52
N LEU A 16 -5.05 -4.61 10.10
CA LEU A 16 -4.73 -4.32 11.51
C LEU A 16 -5.46 -5.25 12.49
N VAL A 17 -6.69 -5.65 12.17
CA VAL A 17 -7.42 -6.66 12.95
C VAL A 17 -6.75 -8.02 12.84
N GLN A 18 -6.42 -8.46 11.63
CA GLN A 18 -5.75 -9.75 11.39
C GLN A 18 -4.37 -9.81 12.06
N SER A 19 -3.58 -8.75 11.95
CA SER A 19 -2.27 -8.64 12.57
C SER A 19 -2.36 -8.69 14.10
N GLY A 20 -3.33 -7.97 14.69
CA GLY A 20 -3.60 -8.06 16.13
C GLY A 20 -3.97 -9.48 16.59
N ILE A 21 -4.82 -10.19 15.84
CA ILE A 21 -5.18 -11.58 16.14
C ILE A 21 -3.95 -12.50 16.02
N ALA A 22 -3.18 -12.38 14.94
CA ALA A 22 -1.98 -13.19 14.72
C ALA A 22 -0.95 -12.98 15.84
N ARG A 23 -0.74 -11.72 16.24
CA ARG A 23 0.13 -11.35 17.36
C ARG A 23 -0.36 -11.92 18.69
N LEU A 24 -1.67 -11.87 18.95
CA LEU A 24 -2.26 -12.46 20.15
C LEU A 24 -2.07 -13.98 20.18
N LEU A 25 -2.24 -14.66 19.05
CA LEU A 25 -2.01 -16.11 18.97
C LEU A 25 -0.54 -16.47 19.17
N ALA A 26 0.38 -15.67 18.64
CA ALA A 26 1.82 -15.86 18.83
C ALA A 26 2.28 -15.57 20.28
N MET A 27 1.54 -14.71 20.98
CA MET A 27 1.83 -14.24 22.34
C MET A 27 0.67 -14.58 23.29
N PHE A 28 0.07 -15.77 23.15
CA PHE A 28 -1.13 -16.10 23.88
C PHE A 28 -0.83 -16.26 25.38
N PRO A 29 -1.49 -15.52 26.28
CA PRO A 29 -1.18 -15.56 27.71
C PRO A 29 -1.75 -16.82 28.36
N ASP A 30 -1.14 -17.23 29.47
CA ASP A 30 -1.80 -18.09 30.44
C ASP A 30 -2.72 -17.27 31.37
N ARG A 31 -3.24 -17.87 32.45
CA ARG A 31 -4.14 -17.18 33.39
C ARG A 31 -3.47 -16.07 34.21
N HIS A 32 -2.15 -16.03 34.26
CA HIS A 32 -1.40 -15.02 35.00
C HIS A 32 -1.26 -13.72 34.22
N CYS A 33 -1.42 -13.76 32.88
CA CYS A 33 -1.30 -12.59 32.00
C CYS A 33 -0.06 -11.76 32.33
N ASP A 34 1.12 -12.38 32.25
CA ASP A 34 2.39 -11.76 32.64
C ASP A 34 2.56 -10.36 31.99
N PRO A 35 2.82 -9.30 32.78
CA PRO A 35 3.03 -7.95 32.27
C PRO A 35 4.09 -7.85 31.16
N VAL A 36 5.12 -8.70 31.19
CA VAL A 36 6.15 -8.72 30.14
C VAL A 36 5.56 -9.04 28.76
N LEU A 37 4.60 -9.96 28.71
CA LEU A 37 3.92 -10.34 27.47
C LEU A 37 2.98 -9.22 26.98
N VAL A 38 2.30 -8.56 27.92
CA VAL A 38 1.44 -7.40 27.65
C VAL A 38 2.26 -6.26 27.05
N ASP A 39 3.41 -5.94 27.65
CA ASP A 39 4.29 -4.87 27.18
C ASP A 39 4.85 -5.16 25.78
N ALA A 40 5.27 -6.40 25.52
CA ALA A 40 5.74 -6.82 24.20
C ALA A 40 4.64 -6.70 23.13
N TYR A 41 3.42 -7.16 23.43
CA TYR A 41 2.28 -7.04 22.53
C TYR A 41 1.95 -5.56 22.23
N ASN A 42 1.92 -4.73 23.27
CA ASN A 42 1.60 -3.31 23.16
C ASN A 42 2.67 -2.55 22.36
N GLN A 43 3.95 -2.89 22.55
CA GLN A 43 5.05 -2.28 21.80
C GLN A 43 4.93 -2.57 20.31
N GLN A 44 4.70 -3.83 19.93
CA GLN A 44 4.55 -4.20 18.52
C GLN A 44 3.29 -3.58 17.89
N THR A 45 2.18 -3.57 18.63
CA THR A 45 0.93 -2.95 18.17
C THR A 45 1.10 -1.45 17.96
N ARG A 46 1.75 -0.75 18.91
CA ARG A 46 2.05 0.68 18.77
C ARG A 46 2.94 0.94 17.57
N PHE A 47 4.00 0.16 17.41
CA PHE A 47 4.90 0.27 16.26
C PHE A 47 4.10 0.21 14.96
N GLU A 48 3.29 -0.83 14.75
CA GLU A 48 2.48 -1.03 13.56
C GLU A 48 1.52 0.15 13.29
N TYR A 49 0.79 0.60 14.32
CA TYR A 49 -0.13 1.73 14.19
C TYR A 49 0.58 3.03 13.81
N GLU A 50 1.74 3.32 14.41
CA GLU A 50 2.51 4.51 14.07
C GLU A 50 3.07 4.43 12.65
N ARG A 51 3.48 3.25 12.15
CA ARG A 51 3.92 3.09 10.76
C ARG A 51 2.82 3.36 9.77
N VAL A 52 1.63 2.82 10.02
CA VAL A 52 0.45 3.09 9.19
C VAL A 52 0.08 4.57 9.23
N ARG A 53 0.05 5.18 10.43
CA ARG A 53 -0.19 6.62 10.59
C ARG A 53 0.78 7.46 9.77
N ASP A 54 2.07 7.19 9.87
CA ASP A 54 3.10 7.98 9.18
C ASP A 54 2.93 7.88 7.66
N PHE A 55 2.56 6.71 7.13
CA PHE A 55 2.25 6.53 5.71
C PHE A 55 0.99 7.30 5.28
N LEU A 56 -0.05 7.32 6.10
CA LEU A 56 -1.27 8.09 5.83
C LEU A 56 -1.02 9.61 5.89
N ILE A 57 -0.23 10.07 6.85
CA ILE A 57 0.16 11.48 6.95
C ILE A 57 0.90 11.93 5.68
N LEU A 58 1.75 11.08 5.10
CA LEU A 58 2.46 11.40 3.85
C LEU A 58 1.49 11.86 2.76
N HIS A 59 0.38 11.14 2.56
CA HIS A 59 -0.61 11.45 1.53
C HIS A 59 -1.19 12.86 1.62
N TYR A 60 -1.31 13.40 2.83
CA TYR A 60 -1.78 14.77 3.05
C TYR A 60 -0.64 15.78 3.02
N LYS A 61 0.51 15.43 3.60
CA LYS A 61 1.66 16.32 3.73
C LYS A 61 2.32 16.62 2.40
N ALA A 62 2.48 15.61 1.54
CA ALA A 62 3.14 15.70 0.25
C ALA A 62 2.15 16.13 -0.83
N THR A 63 1.69 17.38 -0.75
CA THR A 63 0.71 17.93 -1.69
C THR A 63 1.24 19.20 -2.34
N GLU A 64 1.01 19.34 -3.65
CA GLU A 64 1.20 20.59 -4.39
C GLU A 64 -0.07 21.46 -4.38
N ARG A 65 -1.15 20.95 -3.78
CA ARG A 65 -2.42 21.66 -3.74
C ARG A 65 -2.38 22.78 -2.70
N ASP A 66 -2.74 23.98 -3.11
CA ASP A 66 -2.90 25.16 -2.26
C ASP A 66 -4.26 25.84 -2.46
N ASP A 67 -5.16 25.21 -3.22
CA ASP A 67 -6.41 25.78 -3.70
C ASP A 67 -7.46 26.00 -2.60
N THR A 68 -7.39 25.25 -1.49
CA THR A 68 -8.28 25.40 -0.34
C THR A 68 -7.51 25.59 0.96
N PRO A 69 -8.14 26.19 2.00
CA PRO A 69 -7.55 26.26 3.34
C PRO A 69 -7.13 24.90 3.88
N PHE A 70 -7.89 23.84 3.56
CA PHE A 70 -7.60 22.47 3.95
C PHE A 70 -6.24 22.01 3.41
N TRP A 71 -6.01 22.12 2.09
CA TRP A 71 -4.74 21.65 1.50
C TRP A 71 -3.54 22.48 1.92
N ARG A 72 -3.72 23.80 2.09
CA ARG A 72 -2.67 24.65 2.67
C ARG A 72 -2.29 24.22 4.09
N GLN A 73 -3.28 23.87 4.92
CA GLN A 73 -3.03 23.34 6.26
C GLN A 73 -2.30 21.98 6.21
N CYS A 74 -2.75 21.05 5.37
CA CYS A 74 -2.10 19.75 5.20
C CYS A 74 -0.64 19.87 4.75
N GLY A 75 -0.34 20.75 3.79
CA GLY A 75 1.04 21.02 3.36
C GLY A 75 1.90 21.66 4.46
N ALA A 76 1.32 22.52 5.30
CA ALA A 76 2.03 23.25 6.34
C ALA A 76 2.11 22.50 7.69
N MET A 77 1.34 21.44 7.92
CA MET A 77 1.24 20.80 9.24
C MET A 77 2.59 20.22 9.71
N GLU A 78 2.81 20.26 11.03
CA GLU A 78 3.89 19.50 11.64
C GLU A 78 3.65 18.00 11.48
N ILE A 79 4.73 17.25 11.32
CA ILE A 79 4.70 15.80 11.13
C ILE A 79 5.64 15.12 12.12
N PRO A 80 5.44 13.83 12.43
CA PRO A 80 6.38 13.07 13.24
C PRO A 80 7.79 13.14 12.66
N GLU A 81 8.78 13.35 13.53
CA GLU A 81 10.20 13.50 13.15
C GLU A 81 10.69 12.33 12.27
N ARG A 82 10.28 11.11 12.60
CA ARG A 82 10.58 9.91 11.80
C ARG A 82 10.11 10.04 10.34
N LEU A 83 8.88 10.53 10.13
CA LEU A 83 8.35 10.71 8.77
C LEU A 83 9.14 11.82 8.05
N ALA A 84 9.46 12.91 8.74
CA ALA A 84 10.28 13.98 8.19
C ALA A 84 11.66 13.48 7.73
N GLN A 85 12.32 12.66 8.56
CA GLN A 85 13.60 12.03 8.25
C GLN A 85 13.51 11.11 7.04
N ARG A 86 12.46 10.28 6.95
CA ARG A 86 12.24 9.38 5.81
C ARG A 86 12.02 10.15 4.50
N ILE A 87 11.19 11.20 4.52
CA ILE A 87 10.98 12.09 3.37
C ILE A 87 12.29 12.78 2.97
N ALA A 88 13.05 13.30 3.94
CA ALA A 88 14.32 13.97 3.68
C ALA A 88 15.35 13.02 3.08
N LEU A 89 15.49 11.81 3.61
CA LEU A 89 16.38 10.78 3.07
C LEU A 89 16.04 10.48 1.61
N PHE A 90 14.78 10.20 1.31
CA PHE A 90 14.36 9.91 -0.06
C PHE A 90 14.60 11.10 -0.99
N ARG A 91 14.14 12.31 -0.61
CA ARG A 91 14.37 13.53 -1.41
C ARG A 91 15.85 13.78 -1.68
N ARG A 92 16.73 13.53 -0.71
CA ARG A 92 18.17 13.82 -0.87
C ARG A 92 18.94 12.75 -1.62
N THR A 93 18.49 11.49 -1.60
CA THR A 93 19.33 10.35 -2.01
C THR A 93 18.64 9.30 -2.88
N GLY A 94 17.32 9.35 -3.00
CA GLY A 94 16.49 8.31 -3.61
C GLY A 94 16.40 7.02 -2.79
N LEU A 95 17.00 6.96 -1.60
CA LEU A 95 17.00 5.75 -0.76
C LEU A 95 15.72 5.63 0.06
N ILE A 96 15.26 4.39 0.17
CA ILE A 96 14.14 3.97 1.01
C ILE A 96 14.58 2.72 1.75
N PHE A 97 14.35 2.68 3.06
CA PHE A 97 14.63 1.52 3.89
C PHE A 97 13.36 1.07 4.59
N ARG A 98 13.09 -0.23 4.51
CA ARG A 98 12.08 -0.86 5.35
C ARG A 98 12.59 -0.96 6.78
N GLU A 99 11.72 -0.61 7.71
CA GLU A 99 12.01 -0.73 9.14
C GLU A 99 11.20 -1.85 9.78
N GLY A 100 11.91 -2.89 10.26
CA GLY A 100 11.28 -4.06 10.87
C GLY A 100 10.24 -4.70 9.95
N GLU A 101 9.11 -5.08 10.52
CA GLU A 101 7.98 -5.67 9.80
C GLU A 101 6.87 -4.65 9.51
N GLU A 102 7.23 -3.44 9.07
CA GLU A 102 6.22 -2.47 8.66
C GLU A 102 5.41 -2.94 7.44
N LEU A 103 4.11 -2.58 7.42
CA LEU A 103 3.14 -2.98 6.41
C LEU A 103 3.51 -2.48 5.01
N PHE A 104 3.91 -1.22 4.91
CA PHE A 104 4.29 -0.60 3.64
C PHE A 104 5.80 -0.75 3.44
N ALA A 105 6.17 -1.68 2.57
CA ALA A 105 7.54 -1.92 2.14
C ALA A 105 8.07 -0.80 1.23
N GLU A 106 9.31 -0.93 0.77
CA GLU A 106 10.04 0.09 -0.01
C GLU A 106 9.27 0.55 -1.25
N THR A 107 8.64 -0.39 -1.97
CA THR A 107 7.85 -0.10 -3.17
C THR A 107 6.66 0.82 -2.89
N GLY A 108 5.99 0.65 -1.74
CA GLY A 108 4.84 1.48 -1.36
C GLY A 108 5.26 2.94 -1.14
N TRP A 109 6.33 3.15 -0.38
CA TRP A 109 6.90 4.47 -0.18
C TRP A 109 7.39 5.10 -1.49
N LEU A 110 8.05 4.32 -2.35
CA LEU A 110 8.53 4.80 -3.65
C LEU A 110 7.39 5.32 -4.51
N GLN A 111 6.32 4.53 -4.63
CA GLN A 111 5.17 4.86 -5.48
C GLN A 111 4.44 6.11 -4.97
N VAL A 112 4.23 6.23 -3.67
CA VAL A 112 3.55 7.40 -3.09
C VAL A 112 4.42 8.64 -3.18
N MET A 113 5.69 8.57 -2.76
CA MET A 113 6.57 9.74 -2.77
C MET A 113 6.77 10.28 -4.20
N LEU A 114 7.10 9.44 -5.17
CA LEU A 114 7.22 9.87 -6.57
C LEU A 114 5.87 10.31 -7.16
N GLY A 115 4.79 9.56 -6.87
CA GLY A 115 3.44 9.91 -7.33
C GLY A 115 2.96 11.27 -6.81
N GLN A 116 3.45 11.67 -5.63
CA GLN A 116 3.19 12.96 -5.00
C GLN A 116 4.31 13.98 -5.19
N ARG A 117 5.14 13.80 -6.24
CA ARG A 117 6.15 14.78 -6.69
C ARG A 117 7.26 15.07 -5.69
N ILE A 118 7.53 14.16 -4.76
CA ILE A 118 8.80 14.18 -4.01
C ILE A 118 9.84 13.55 -4.93
N GLU A 119 10.50 14.38 -5.73
CA GLU A 119 11.57 13.93 -6.62
C GLU A 119 12.91 13.85 -5.85
N PRO A 120 13.68 12.76 -6.01
CA PRO A 120 15.01 12.67 -5.43
C PRO A 120 15.99 13.58 -6.18
N GLU A 121 16.83 14.31 -5.43
CA GLU A 121 17.90 15.18 -5.94
C GLU A 121 19.08 14.37 -6.52
N HIS A 122 19.26 13.15 -6.00
CA HIS A 122 20.33 12.25 -6.38
C HIS A 122 19.83 10.80 -6.42
N HIS A 123 20.52 9.97 -7.18
CA HIS A 123 20.33 8.51 -7.23
C HIS A 123 21.59 7.79 -6.77
N HIS A 124 21.51 6.46 -6.65
CA HIS A 124 22.64 5.65 -6.25
C HIS A 124 23.76 5.68 -7.32
N PRO A 125 25.02 6.02 -6.99
CA PRO A 125 26.09 6.22 -7.99
C PRO A 125 26.36 5.03 -8.90
N LEU A 126 26.13 3.80 -8.44
CA LEU A 126 26.23 2.60 -9.30
C LEU A 126 25.32 2.63 -10.54
N ALA A 127 24.28 3.47 -10.56
CA ALA A 127 23.46 3.65 -11.76
C ALA A 127 24.24 4.37 -12.88
N ASP A 128 25.24 5.17 -12.55
CA ASP A 128 26.06 5.91 -13.54
C ASP A 128 27.11 5.02 -14.21
N GLU A 129 27.41 3.85 -13.63
CA GLU A 129 28.33 2.85 -14.20
C GLU A 129 27.69 2.06 -15.37
N LEU A 130 26.37 2.17 -15.54
CA LEU A 130 25.64 1.52 -16.62
C LEU A 130 25.67 2.38 -17.89
N GLU A 131 26.16 1.80 -18.97
CA GLU A 131 26.07 2.40 -20.30
C GLU A 131 24.60 2.70 -20.66
N GLU A 132 24.32 3.88 -21.20
CA GLU A 132 22.96 4.34 -21.48
C GLU A 132 22.18 3.40 -22.42
N SER A 133 22.84 2.80 -23.41
CA SER A 133 22.23 1.82 -24.30
C SER A 133 21.70 0.59 -23.54
N LYS A 134 22.45 0.13 -22.52
CA LYS A 134 22.08 -1.00 -21.67
C LYS A 134 20.96 -0.63 -20.71
N LEU A 135 20.99 0.58 -20.15
CA LEU A 135 19.92 1.10 -19.31
C LEU A 135 18.59 1.18 -20.07
N GLN A 136 18.61 1.75 -21.28
CA GLN A 136 17.44 1.82 -22.15
C GLN A 136 16.92 0.43 -22.53
N GLY A 137 17.83 -0.49 -22.87
CA GLY A 137 17.48 -1.90 -23.12
C GLY A 137 16.78 -2.55 -21.92
N PHE A 138 17.38 -2.44 -20.73
CA PHE A 138 16.83 -2.97 -19.48
C PHE A 138 15.42 -2.44 -19.18
N LEU A 139 15.21 -1.13 -19.29
CA LEU A 139 13.90 -0.51 -19.06
C LEU A 139 12.86 -0.90 -20.13
N SER A 140 13.30 -1.06 -21.39
CA SER A 140 12.44 -1.53 -22.49
C SER A 140 12.00 -2.99 -22.29
N ASP A 141 12.90 -3.84 -21.81
CA ASP A 141 12.61 -5.24 -21.51
C ASP A 141 11.57 -5.35 -20.39
N ILE A 142 11.73 -4.59 -19.31
CA ILE A 142 10.74 -4.51 -18.22
C ILE A 142 9.37 -4.09 -18.78
N ARG A 143 9.33 -3.01 -19.57
CA ARG A 143 8.08 -2.52 -20.19
C ARG A 143 7.41 -3.60 -21.04
N THR A 144 8.20 -4.31 -21.85
CA THR A 144 7.70 -5.37 -22.73
C THR A 144 7.15 -6.54 -21.94
N LEU A 145 7.83 -6.96 -20.88
CA LEU A 145 7.39 -8.05 -20.00
C LEU A 145 6.08 -7.70 -19.31
N VAL A 146 5.97 -6.49 -18.73
CA VAL A 146 4.75 -6.01 -18.09
C VAL A 146 3.59 -5.94 -19.08
N ALA A 147 3.80 -5.35 -20.27
CA ALA A 147 2.78 -5.24 -21.31
C ALA A 147 2.28 -6.62 -21.79
N ARG A 148 3.21 -7.58 -21.98
CA ARG A 148 2.86 -8.95 -22.38
C ARG A 148 2.07 -9.66 -21.29
N ALA A 149 2.44 -9.51 -20.02
CA ALA A 149 1.72 -10.11 -18.91
C ALA A 149 0.30 -9.53 -18.80
N ALA A 150 0.18 -8.20 -18.79
CA ALA A 150 -1.10 -7.51 -18.72
C ALA A 150 -2.03 -7.88 -19.89
N GLY A 151 -1.51 -7.94 -21.12
CA GLY A 151 -2.30 -8.29 -22.31
C GLY A 151 -2.82 -9.74 -22.35
N ARG A 152 -2.36 -10.61 -21.43
CA ARG A 152 -2.84 -12.00 -21.29
C ARG A 152 -3.88 -12.16 -20.19
N LEU A 153 -4.09 -11.14 -19.36
CA LEU A 153 -5.11 -11.18 -18.31
C LEU A 153 -6.49 -10.89 -18.92
N PRO A 154 -7.55 -11.58 -18.49
CA PRO A 154 -8.91 -11.19 -18.84
C PRO A 154 -9.24 -9.81 -18.28
N MET A 155 -10.24 -9.16 -18.87
CA MET A 155 -10.83 -7.98 -18.22
C MET A 155 -11.41 -8.38 -16.86
N HIS A 156 -11.43 -7.42 -15.94
CA HIS A 156 -11.92 -7.65 -14.58
C HIS A 156 -13.32 -8.30 -14.55
N ASP A 157 -14.26 -7.77 -15.32
CA ASP A 157 -15.64 -8.25 -15.34
C ASP A 157 -15.76 -9.67 -15.91
N ASP A 158 -14.97 -9.99 -16.94
CA ASP A 158 -14.89 -11.35 -17.50
C ASP A 158 -14.34 -12.35 -16.49
N PHE A 159 -13.38 -11.93 -15.66
CA PHE A 159 -12.83 -12.78 -14.61
C PHE A 159 -13.84 -13.04 -13.49
N VAL A 160 -14.52 -11.98 -13.02
CA VAL A 160 -15.56 -12.10 -11.98
C VAL A 160 -16.71 -12.99 -12.46
N ALA A 161 -17.18 -12.82 -13.70
CA ALA A 161 -18.25 -13.64 -14.26
C ALA A 161 -17.91 -15.14 -14.33
N ARG A 162 -16.63 -15.51 -14.45
CA ARG A 162 -16.19 -16.92 -14.43
C ARG A 162 -16.16 -17.52 -13.03
N LEU A 163 -15.96 -16.70 -12.01
CA LEU A 163 -15.94 -17.13 -10.61
C LEU A 163 -17.35 -17.21 -10.00
N ASP A 164 -18.29 -16.43 -10.55
CA ASP A 164 -19.67 -16.43 -10.10
C ASP A 164 -20.39 -17.73 -10.51
N THR A 165 -20.46 -18.68 -9.57
CA THR A 165 -21.23 -19.92 -9.72
C THR A 165 -22.72 -19.74 -9.46
N SER A 166 -23.17 -18.53 -9.12
CA SER A 166 -24.57 -18.19 -8.87
C SER A 166 -25.31 -17.64 -10.09
N ALA A 167 -24.60 -17.37 -11.19
CA ALA A 167 -25.22 -17.02 -12.46
C ALA A 167 -26.07 -18.20 -12.98
N PRO A 168 -27.39 -18.03 -13.20
CA PRO A 168 -28.18 -19.07 -13.83
C PRO A 168 -27.61 -19.34 -15.21
N THR A 169 -27.20 -20.58 -15.47
CA THR A 169 -26.85 -21.02 -16.82
C THR A 169 -28.02 -20.64 -17.74
N ALA A 170 -27.75 -19.80 -18.74
CA ALA A 170 -28.71 -19.29 -19.70
C ALA A 170 -29.25 -20.42 -20.61
N LYS A 171 -30.04 -21.32 -20.02
CA LYS A 171 -30.69 -22.45 -20.69
C LYS A 171 -32.21 -22.43 -20.62
N HIS A 172 -32.81 -21.45 -19.93
CA HIS A 172 -34.28 -21.36 -19.78
C HIS A 172 -34.97 -20.17 -20.47
N GLU A 173 -34.30 -19.39 -21.33
CA GLU A 173 -34.96 -18.31 -22.07
C GLU A 173 -35.45 -18.71 -23.48
N ARG A 174 -35.22 -19.94 -23.95
CA ARG A 174 -35.64 -20.38 -25.30
C ARG A 174 -37.00 -21.08 -25.38
N GLU A 175 -37.70 -21.30 -24.26
CA GLU A 175 -39.02 -21.95 -24.28
C GLU A 175 -40.21 -20.98 -24.18
N PHE A 176 -40.00 -19.73 -23.73
CA PHE A 176 -41.11 -18.77 -23.59
C PHE A 176 -41.50 -18.03 -24.89
N ALA A 177 -40.70 -18.14 -25.95
CA ALA A 177 -40.96 -17.48 -27.23
C ALA A 177 -41.67 -18.36 -28.28
N ARG A 178 -42.13 -19.58 -27.92
CA ARG A 178 -42.75 -20.52 -28.86
C ARG A 178 -44.20 -20.92 -28.56
N SER A 179 -44.85 -20.29 -27.59
CA SER A 179 -46.26 -20.60 -27.28
C SER A 179 -47.10 -19.35 -27.10
N VAL A 180 -47.27 -18.58 -28.18
CA VAL A 180 -48.46 -17.75 -28.38
C VAL A 180 -48.85 -17.88 -29.87
N PRO A 181 -49.97 -18.56 -30.20
CA PRO A 181 -50.55 -18.51 -31.54
C PRO A 181 -51.20 -17.15 -31.85
#